data_AF-A0A7K2MQG2-F1
#
_entry.id   AF-A0A7K2MQG2-F1
#
_cell.length_a   1.000
_cell.length_b   1.000
_cell.length_c   1.000
_cell.angle_alpha   90.00
_cell.angle_beta   90.00
_cell.angle_gamma   90.00
#
_symmetry.space_group_name_H-M   'P 1'
#
loop_
_entity.id
_entity.type
_entity.pdbx_description
1 polymer ?
#
loop_
_entity_poly.entity_id
_entity_poly.type
_entity_poly.pdbx_seq_one_letter_code
_entity_poly.pdbx_strand_id
1 'polypeptide(L)'
;PRPAAVAKVLVAHKEDQPNDTGTLIRTDVELLATTRIAEQALRSLDSRESPEDFMEDYRGTGLTNNLLRIDVTGDSDAQAVARAKALADAFVADHVRRMRQSAEAEAESLLDQRDRMRKELAEVNEAIGDRSPDDDPKASASIESLYARRAELDSRIAEFDQRAAEARTG
;
A
#
# COMPACT_ATOMS: atom_id res chain seq x y z
N PRO A 1 -38.67 -13.52 8.06
CA PRO A 1 -37.37 -12.95 7.63
C PRO A 1 -36.28 -13.39 8.61
N ARG A 2 -35.07 -13.73 8.12
CA ARG A 2 -33.92 -13.96 9.02
C ARG A 2 -33.52 -12.63 9.67
N PRO A 3 -33.09 -12.64 10.94
CA PRO A 3 -32.40 -11.51 11.56
C PRO A 3 -31.30 -10.93 10.68
N ALA A 4 -31.20 -9.60 10.65
CA ALA A 4 -30.26 -8.88 9.80
C ALA A 4 -29.60 -7.72 10.54
N ALA A 5 -28.34 -7.46 10.20
CA ALA A 5 -27.56 -6.34 10.71
C ALA A 5 -26.82 -5.66 9.56
N VAL A 6 -26.49 -4.38 9.75
CA VAL A 6 -25.78 -3.57 8.77
C VAL A 6 -24.55 -2.95 9.41
N ALA A 7 -23.40 -3.11 8.77
CA ALA A 7 -22.19 -2.35 9.07
C ALA A 7 -21.91 -1.35 7.95
N LYS A 8 -21.41 -0.16 8.31
CA LYS A 8 -20.93 0.84 7.35
C LYS A 8 -19.45 1.10 7.65
N VAL A 9 -18.63 0.94 6.63
CA VAL A 9 -17.18 1.11 6.69
C VAL A 9 -16.81 2.28 5.79
N LEU A 10 -16.16 3.28 6.37
CA LEU A 10 -15.53 4.35 5.60
C LEU A 10 -14.12 3.90 5.21
N VAL A 11 -13.88 3.77 3.90
CA VAL A 11 -12.62 3.32 3.32
C VAL A 11 -11.87 4.54 2.80
N ALA A 12 -10.66 4.75 3.31
CA ALA A 12 -9.79 5.80 2.79
C ALA A 12 -9.09 5.31 1.52
N HIS A 13 -9.20 6.09 0.46
CA HIS A 13 -8.47 5.88 -0.79
C HIS A 13 -7.53 7.06 -1.03
N LYS A 14 -6.23 6.80 -1.19
CA LYS A 14 -5.23 7.83 -1.53
C LYS A 14 -5.50 8.45 -2.91
N GLU A 15 -6.13 7.68 -3.79
CA GLU A 15 -6.45 8.03 -5.17
C GLU A 15 -7.89 8.55 -5.32
N ASP A 16 -8.59 8.84 -4.22
CA ASP A 16 -9.96 9.39 -4.28
C ASP A 16 -9.93 10.74 -5.01
N GLN A 17 -10.42 10.73 -6.24
CA GLN A 17 -10.57 11.92 -7.06
C GLN A 17 -12.07 12.19 -7.27
N PRO A 18 -12.49 13.46 -7.38
CA PRO A 18 -13.90 13.80 -7.63
C PRO A 18 -14.50 13.14 -8.88
N ASN A 19 -13.64 12.71 -9.81
CA ASN A 19 -14.02 12.10 -11.08
C ASN A 19 -13.87 10.56 -11.09
N ASP A 20 -13.51 9.93 -9.97
CA ASP A 20 -13.57 8.47 -9.88
C ASP A 20 -15.03 8.02 -10.03
N THR A 21 -15.26 7.14 -11.00
CA THR A 21 -16.54 6.55 -11.35
C THR A 21 -17.00 5.47 -10.35
N GLY A 22 -16.35 5.37 -9.19
CA GLY A 22 -16.61 4.37 -8.15
C GLY A 22 -15.84 3.06 -8.38
N THR A 23 -14.72 3.11 -9.09
CA THR A 23 -13.95 1.90 -9.41
C THR A 23 -13.22 1.36 -8.18
N LEU A 24 -12.77 2.24 -7.29
CA LEU A 24 -12.08 1.87 -6.05
C LEU A 24 -13.02 1.11 -5.10
N ILE A 25 -14.20 1.68 -4.80
CA ILE A 25 -15.17 1.01 -3.91
C ILE A 25 -15.72 -0.29 -4.52
N ARG A 26 -15.83 -0.39 -5.84
CA ARG A 26 -16.22 -1.65 -6.49
C ARG A 26 -15.19 -2.73 -6.25
N THR A 27 -13.91 -2.39 -6.29
CA THR A 27 -12.82 -3.32 -5.98
C THR A 27 -12.91 -3.79 -4.53
N ASP A 28 -13.23 -2.89 -3.58
CA ASP A 28 -13.45 -3.26 -2.19
C ASP A 28 -14.62 -4.22 -1.99
N VAL A 29 -15.72 -4.01 -2.72
CA VAL A 29 -16.87 -4.94 -2.69
C VAL A 29 -16.45 -6.34 -3.16
N GLU A 30 -15.68 -6.43 -4.25
CA GLU A 30 -15.16 -7.71 -4.73
C GLU A 30 -14.19 -8.35 -3.73
N LEU A 31 -13.36 -7.55 -3.05
CA LEU A 31 -12.42 -8.03 -2.04
C LEU A 31 -13.14 -8.56 -0.79
N LEU A 32 -14.22 -7.90 -0.36
CA LEU A 32 -15.09 -8.38 0.71
C LEU A 32 -15.70 -9.74 0.36
N ALA A 33 -15.99 -9.99 -0.92
CA ALA A 33 -16.49 -11.26 -1.45
C ALA A 33 -15.39 -12.31 -1.68
N THR A 34 -14.23 -12.20 -1.03
CA THR A 34 -13.18 -13.23 -1.08
C THR A 34 -13.21 -14.14 0.14
N THR A 35 -12.88 -15.41 -0.05
CA THR A 35 -12.76 -16.40 1.03
C THR A 35 -11.79 -15.97 2.11
N ARG A 36 -10.73 -15.21 1.76
CA ARG A 36 -9.77 -14.65 2.73
C ARG A 36 -10.45 -13.80 3.80
N ILE A 37 -11.40 -12.94 3.43
CA ILE A 37 -12.11 -12.07 4.39
C ILE A 37 -13.09 -12.90 5.20
N ALA A 38 -13.86 -13.77 4.54
CA ALA A 38 -14.78 -14.70 5.19
C ALA A 38 -14.06 -15.54 6.26
N GLU A 39 -12.91 -16.14 5.93
CA GLU A 39 -12.09 -16.89 6.88
C GLU A 39 -11.60 -16.06 8.06
N GLN A 40 -11.18 -14.81 7.84
CA GLN A 40 -10.75 -13.93 8.93
C GLN A 40 -11.90 -13.61 9.88
N ALA A 41 -13.09 -13.34 9.35
CA ALA A 41 -14.29 -13.12 10.14
C ALA A 41 -14.72 -14.39 10.90
N LEU A 42 -14.72 -15.56 10.25
CA LEU A 42 -15.05 -16.84 10.88
C LEU A 42 -14.10 -17.18 12.02
N ARG A 43 -12.80 -16.92 11.85
CA ARG A 43 -11.79 -17.08 12.91
C ARG A 43 -12.05 -16.17 14.11
N SER A 44 -12.49 -14.93 13.90
CA SER A 44 -12.79 -14.01 15.03
C SER A 44 -14.09 -14.37 15.75
N LEU A 45 -15.00 -15.07 15.07
CA LEU A 45 -16.25 -15.59 15.62
C LEU A 45 -16.11 -16.98 16.26
N ASP A 46 -14.94 -17.62 16.16
CA ASP A 46 -14.71 -19.03 16.54
C ASP A 46 -15.70 -20.00 15.86
N SER A 47 -16.07 -19.69 14.61
CA SER A 47 -17.02 -20.48 13.83
C SER A 47 -16.32 -21.58 13.03
N ARG A 48 -16.99 -22.74 12.92
CA ARG A 48 -16.57 -23.88 12.07
C ARG A 48 -17.30 -23.96 10.74
N GLU A 49 -18.15 -22.97 10.45
CA GLU A 49 -18.82 -22.80 9.17
C GLU A 49 -17.78 -22.68 8.03
N SER A 50 -18.11 -23.15 6.84
CA SER A 50 -17.22 -22.99 5.69
C SER A 50 -17.25 -21.53 5.21
N PRO A 51 -16.13 -20.98 4.72
CA PRO A 51 -16.11 -19.65 4.12
C PRO A 51 -17.13 -19.50 2.99
N GLU A 52 -17.32 -20.54 2.19
CA GLU A 52 -18.26 -20.55 1.06
C GLU A 52 -19.71 -20.40 1.52
N ASP A 53 -20.12 -21.16 2.54
CA ASP A 53 -21.48 -21.04 3.11
C ASP A 53 -21.66 -19.68 3.78
N PHE A 54 -20.65 -19.22 4.53
CA PHE A 54 -20.69 -17.93 5.22
C PHE A 54 -20.86 -16.76 4.24
N MET A 55 -20.25 -16.85 3.05
CA MET A 55 -20.35 -15.85 1.99
C MET A 55 -21.75 -15.72 1.39
N GLU A 56 -22.63 -16.72 1.54
CA GLU A 56 -24.03 -16.62 1.11
C GLU A 56 -24.87 -15.71 2.02
N ASP A 57 -24.41 -15.48 3.25
CA ASP A 57 -25.15 -14.79 4.31
C ASP A 57 -24.81 -13.29 4.45
N TYR A 58 -23.94 -12.75 3.59
CA TYR A 58 -23.63 -11.32 3.56
C TYR A 58 -23.45 -10.76 2.14
N ARG A 59 -23.58 -9.43 2.03
CA ARG A 59 -23.36 -8.70 0.79
C ARG A 59 -22.71 -7.35 1.03
N GLY A 60 -21.73 -7.00 0.20
CA GLY A 60 -21.16 -5.66 0.11
C GLY A 60 -21.90 -4.79 -0.91
N THR A 61 -22.06 -3.50 -0.59
CA THR A 61 -22.56 -2.48 -1.51
C THR A 61 -21.77 -1.18 -1.33
N GLY A 62 -21.13 -0.68 -2.39
CA GLY A 62 -20.56 0.67 -2.39
C GLY A 62 -21.67 1.72 -2.46
N LEU A 63 -21.76 2.58 -1.45
CA LEU A 63 -22.74 3.68 -1.39
C LEU A 63 -22.21 4.98 -2.00
N THR A 64 -20.90 5.20 -1.89
CA THR A 64 -20.13 6.31 -2.45
C THR A 64 -18.74 5.77 -2.83
N ASN A 65 -17.84 6.62 -3.34
CA ASN A 65 -16.46 6.23 -3.66
C ASN A 65 -15.66 5.74 -2.44
N ASN A 66 -16.12 6.01 -1.22
CA ASN A 66 -15.41 5.71 0.03
C ASN A 66 -16.28 5.03 1.10
N LEU A 67 -17.57 4.80 0.87
CA LEU A 67 -18.47 4.22 1.87
C LEU A 67 -18.96 2.85 1.43
N LEU A 68 -18.49 1.81 2.12
CA LEU A 68 -18.92 0.43 1.95
C LEU A 68 -20.02 0.10 2.97
N ARG A 69 -21.15 -0.41 2.49
CA ARG A 69 -22.18 -1.03 3.33
C ARG A 69 -22.05 -2.54 3.26
N ILE A 70 -22.09 -3.19 4.42
CA ILE A 70 -22.10 -4.64 4.56
C ILE A 70 -23.44 -5.03 5.18
N ASP A 71 -24.28 -5.68 4.40
CA ASP A 71 -25.56 -6.24 4.83
C ASP A 71 -25.35 -7.71 5.21
N VAL A 72 -25.74 -8.11 6.42
CA VAL A 72 -25.46 -9.45 6.98
C VAL A 72 -26.70 -10.07 7.59
N THR A 73 -26.86 -11.38 7.44
CA THR A 73 -27.92 -12.15 8.08
C THR A 73 -27.38 -13.17 9.08
N GLY A 74 -28.23 -13.56 10.03
CA GLY A 74 -27.94 -14.59 11.02
C GLY A 74 -29.21 -15.23 11.57
N ASP A 75 -29.04 -16.26 12.39
CA ASP A 75 -30.09 -17.00 13.08
C ASP A 75 -30.68 -16.23 14.27
N SER A 76 -29.96 -15.23 14.78
CA SER A 76 -30.42 -14.31 15.82
C SER A 76 -29.89 -12.89 15.58
N ASP A 77 -30.55 -11.90 16.17
CA ASP A 77 -30.08 -10.49 16.10
C ASP A 77 -28.65 -10.35 16.64
N ALA A 78 -28.35 -11.04 17.75
CA ALA A 78 -27.01 -11.04 18.35
C ALA A 78 -25.95 -11.62 17.40
N GLN A 79 -26.29 -12.71 16.71
CA GLN A 79 -25.39 -13.33 15.74
C GLN A 79 -25.23 -12.45 14.49
N ALA A 80 -26.30 -11.86 13.97
CA ALA A 80 -26.22 -10.95 12.82
C ALA A 80 -25.30 -9.75 13.12
N VAL A 81 -25.42 -9.15 14.32
CA VAL A 81 -24.55 -8.05 14.76
C VAL A 81 -23.09 -8.52 14.92
N ALA A 82 -22.86 -9.69 15.53
CA ALA A 82 -21.52 -10.23 15.68
C ALA A 82 -20.85 -10.50 14.32
N ARG A 83 -21.58 -11.12 13.38
CA ARG A 83 -21.11 -11.38 12.01
C ARG A 83 -20.81 -10.08 11.26
N ALA A 84 -21.68 -9.08 11.35
CA ALA A 84 -21.46 -7.76 10.73
C ALA A 84 -20.20 -7.07 11.27
N LYS A 85 -19.98 -7.12 12.58
CA LYS A 85 -18.76 -6.60 13.20
C LYS A 85 -17.52 -7.35 12.74
N ALA A 86 -17.55 -8.69 12.78
CA ALA A 86 -16.43 -9.53 12.38
C ALA A 86 -16.01 -9.30 10.92
N LEU A 87 -16.98 -9.15 10.01
CA LEU A 87 -16.72 -8.82 8.60
C LEU A 87 -16.12 -7.43 8.43
N ALA A 88 -16.65 -6.42 9.12
CA ALA A 88 -16.10 -5.07 9.07
C ALA A 88 -14.65 -5.03 9.59
N ASP A 89 -14.39 -5.67 10.74
CA ASP A 89 -13.06 -5.72 11.35
C ASP A 89 -12.07 -6.48 10.45
N ALA A 90 -12.48 -7.62 9.88
CA ALA A 90 -11.67 -8.40 8.94
C ALA A 90 -11.33 -7.59 7.68
N PHE A 91 -12.33 -6.93 7.08
CA PHE A 91 -12.13 -6.09 5.91
C PHE A 91 -11.16 -4.93 6.18
N VAL A 92 -11.33 -4.22 7.31
CA VAL A 92 -10.44 -3.12 7.70
C VAL A 92 -9.02 -3.62 7.94
N ALA A 93 -8.85 -4.73 8.66
CA ALA A 93 -7.54 -5.33 8.91
C ALA A 93 -6.84 -5.72 7.60
N ASP A 94 -7.59 -6.29 6.65
CA ASP A 94 -7.10 -6.66 5.34
C ASP A 94 -6.66 -5.44 4.51
N HIS A 95 -7.48 -4.38 4.52
CA HIS A 95 -7.18 -3.12 3.85
C HIS A 95 -5.90 -2.47 4.37
N VAL A 96 -5.79 -2.33 5.70
CA VAL A 96 -4.60 -1.77 6.36
C VAL A 96 -3.35 -2.61 6.05
N ARG A 97 -3.48 -3.93 6.05
CA ARG A 97 -2.37 -4.82 5.71
C ARG A 97 -1.89 -4.61 4.29
N ARG A 98 -2.80 -4.53 3.30
CA ARG A 98 -2.43 -4.28 1.90
C ARG A 98 -1.75 -2.93 1.72
N MET A 99 -2.28 -1.88 2.37
CA MET A 99 -1.66 -0.55 2.33
C MET A 99 -0.23 -0.60 2.85
N ARG A 100 0.00 -1.24 4.01
CA ARG A 100 1.34 -1.40 4.58
C ARG A 100 2.28 -2.20 3.68
N GLN A 101 1.81 -3.28 3.09
CA GLN A 101 2.61 -4.10 2.18
C GLN A 101 3.02 -3.31 0.93
N SER A 102 2.11 -2.50 0.37
CA SER A 102 2.42 -1.64 -0.76
C SER A 102 3.44 -0.56 -0.40
N ALA A 103 3.25 0.10 0.75
CA ALA A 103 4.16 1.11 1.28
C ALA A 103 5.57 0.56 1.54
N GLU A 104 5.67 -0.64 2.11
CA GLU A 104 6.94 -1.31 2.38
C GLU A 104 7.67 -1.67 1.09
N ALA A 105 6.97 -2.24 0.10
CA ALA A 105 7.54 -2.57 -1.21
C ALA A 105 8.00 -1.31 -1.98
N GLU A 106 7.25 -0.21 -1.91
CA GLU A 106 7.67 1.07 -2.50
C GLU A 106 8.93 1.59 -1.81
N ALA A 107 8.96 1.59 -0.48
CA ALA A 107 10.13 2.04 0.28
C ALA A 107 11.37 1.19 -0.03
N GLU A 108 11.24 -0.14 -0.11
CA GLU A 108 12.32 -1.05 -0.48
C GLU A 108 12.87 -0.72 -1.87
N SER A 109 12.00 -0.54 -2.87
CA SER A 109 12.40 -0.16 -4.23
C SER A 109 13.15 1.19 -4.29
N LEU A 110 12.77 2.17 -3.46
CA LEU A 110 13.45 3.46 -3.36
C LEU A 110 14.83 3.32 -2.71
N LEU A 111 14.95 2.49 -1.66
CA LEU A 111 16.22 2.20 -0.99
C LEU A 111 17.19 1.43 -1.91
N ASP A 112 16.67 0.49 -2.71
CA ASP A 112 17.46 -0.22 -3.71
C ASP A 112 17.99 0.72 -4.79
N GLN A 113 17.17 1.67 -5.24
CA GLN A 113 17.62 2.70 -6.18
C GLN A 113 18.75 3.54 -5.58
N ARG A 114 18.54 4.04 -4.36
CA ARG A 114 19.56 4.79 -3.61
C ARG A 114 20.86 4.03 -3.48
N ASP A 115 20.83 2.74 -3.14
CA ASP A 115 22.03 1.95 -2.94
C ASP A 115 22.80 1.71 -4.24
N ARG A 116 22.11 1.66 -5.39
CA ARG A 116 22.78 1.69 -6.71
C ARG A 116 23.49 3.03 -6.96
N MET A 117 22.86 4.16 -6.65
CA MET A 117 23.51 5.47 -6.82
C MET A 117 24.66 5.70 -5.83
N ARG A 118 24.60 5.15 -4.63
CA ARG A 118 25.73 5.18 -3.68
C ARG A 118 26.95 4.44 -4.22
N LYS A 119 26.75 3.33 -4.93
CA LYS A 119 27.83 2.61 -5.63
C LYS A 119 28.39 3.45 -6.77
N GLU A 120 27.54 4.03 -7.61
CA GLU A 120 27.98 4.93 -8.68
C GLU A 120 28.74 6.16 -8.14
N LEU A 121 28.28 6.72 -7.02
CA LEU A 121 28.95 7.83 -6.34
C LEU A 121 30.36 7.44 -5.87
N ALA A 122 30.55 6.22 -5.37
CA ALA A 122 31.86 5.71 -5.00
C ALA A 122 32.79 5.62 -6.22
N GLU A 123 32.31 5.10 -7.35
CA GLU A 123 33.05 5.03 -8.61
C GLU A 123 33.43 6.43 -9.14
N VAL A 124 32.52 7.40 -9.05
CA VAL A 124 32.78 8.80 -9.44
C VAL A 124 33.83 9.42 -8.52
N ASN A 125 33.77 9.19 -7.21
CA ASN A 125 34.76 9.70 -6.27
C ASN A 125 36.16 9.12 -6.50
N GLU A 126 36.25 7.82 -6.82
CA GLU A 126 37.49 7.16 -7.22
C GLU A 126 38.06 7.78 -8.51
N ALA A 127 37.22 7.94 -9.54
CA ALA A 127 37.62 8.56 -10.81
C ALA A 127 38.10 10.03 -10.67
N ILE A 128 37.57 10.77 -9.68
CA ILE A 128 38.07 12.11 -9.33
C ILE A 128 39.44 12.01 -8.64
N GLY A 129 39.61 11.07 -7.71
CA GLY A 129 40.84 10.88 -6.93
C GLY A 129 42.03 10.36 -7.75
N ASP A 130 41.77 9.53 -8.75
CA ASP A 130 42.80 8.94 -9.62
C ASP A 130 43.40 9.90 -10.65
N ARG A 131 42.79 11.08 -10.84
CA ARG A 131 43.32 12.09 -11.78
C ARG A 131 44.32 13.01 -11.11
N SER A 132 45.58 12.94 -11.56
CA SER A 132 46.64 13.89 -11.17
C SER A 132 46.50 15.23 -11.91
N PRO A 133 47.01 16.35 -11.35
CA PRO A 133 46.77 17.71 -11.85
C PRO A 133 47.54 18.10 -13.14
N ASP A 134 48.32 17.20 -13.73
CA ASP A 134 49.24 17.57 -14.82
C ASP A 134 48.54 17.75 -16.18
N ASP A 135 48.19 19.02 -16.45
CA ASP A 135 48.17 19.75 -17.73
C ASP A 135 47.56 19.10 -18.99
N ASP A 136 46.23 19.02 -19.07
CA ASP A 136 45.49 19.01 -20.35
C ASP A 136 44.11 19.71 -20.19
N PRO A 137 43.73 20.70 -21.02
CA PRO A 137 42.40 21.33 -20.99
C PRO A 137 41.24 20.33 -21.11
N LYS A 138 41.46 19.21 -21.80
CA LYS A 138 40.47 18.11 -21.85
C LYS A 138 40.32 17.40 -20.51
N ALA A 139 41.38 17.30 -19.71
CA ALA A 139 41.31 16.74 -18.36
C ALA A 139 40.48 17.64 -17.42
N SER A 140 40.58 18.96 -17.58
CA SER A 140 39.82 19.95 -16.80
C SER A 140 38.30 19.86 -17.04
N ALA A 141 37.87 19.87 -18.32
CA ALA A 141 36.44 19.72 -18.65
C ALA A 141 35.87 18.34 -18.22
N SER A 142 36.70 17.29 -18.26
CA SER A 142 36.31 15.96 -17.79
C SER A 142 36.21 15.87 -16.27
N ILE A 143 36.89 16.74 -15.51
CA ILE A 143 36.84 16.78 -14.04
C ILE A 143 35.59 17.54 -13.60
N GLU A 144 35.28 18.66 -14.25
CA GLU A 144 34.07 19.43 -13.97
C GLU A 144 32.81 18.59 -14.18
N SER A 145 32.76 17.74 -15.22
CA SER A 145 31.65 16.82 -15.44
C SER A 145 31.51 15.76 -14.35
N LEU A 146 32.62 15.25 -13.79
CA LEU A 146 32.59 14.31 -12.66
C LEU A 146 32.09 14.99 -11.37
N TYR A 147 32.50 16.23 -11.09
CA TYR A 147 31.99 16.98 -9.95
C TYR A 147 30.48 17.29 -10.10
N ALA A 148 30.03 17.64 -11.31
CA ALA A 148 28.61 17.82 -11.60
C ALA A 148 27.82 16.51 -11.37
N ARG A 149 28.36 15.37 -11.85
CA ARG A 149 27.75 14.06 -11.66
C ARG A 149 27.69 13.66 -10.19
N ARG A 150 28.74 13.93 -9.42
CA ARG A 150 28.76 13.72 -7.98
C ARG A 150 27.64 14.49 -7.28
N ALA A 151 27.51 15.79 -7.58
CA ALA A 151 26.47 16.63 -6.98
C ALA A 151 25.06 16.15 -7.35
N GLU A 152 24.85 15.70 -8.59
CA GLU A 152 23.59 15.08 -9.02
C GLU A 152 23.28 13.81 -8.21
N LEU A 153 24.25 12.91 -8.06
CA LEU A 153 24.10 11.67 -7.30
C LEU A 153 23.80 11.94 -5.82
N ASP A 154 24.52 12.86 -5.18
CA ASP A 154 24.27 13.28 -3.80
C ASP A 154 22.84 13.81 -3.62
N SER A 155 22.38 14.67 -4.56
CA SER A 155 21.01 15.20 -4.54
C SER A 155 19.96 14.11 -4.68
N ARG A 156 20.16 13.17 -5.61
CA ARG A 156 19.21 12.07 -5.84
C ARG A 156 19.16 11.11 -4.66
N ILE A 157 20.31 10.75 -4.10
CA ILE A 157 20.39 9.88 -2.90
C ILE A 157 19.56 10.48 -1.77
N ALA A 158 19.69 11.79 -1.52
CA ALA A 158 18.90 12.49 -0.51
C ALA A 158 17.39 12.46 -0.81
N GLU A 159 16.99 12.66 -2.07
CA GLU A 159 15.59 12.55 -2.50
C GLU A 159 15.02 11.14 -2.26
N PHE A 160 15.75 10.09 -2.64
CA PHE A 160 15.30 8.71 -2.43
C PHE A 160 15.22 8.33 -0.95
N ASP A 161 16.16 8.81 -0.12
CA ASP A 161 16.09 8.65 1.34
C ASP A 161 14.82 9.31 1.92
N GLN A 162 14.50 10.54 1.49
CA GLN A 162 13.28 11.23 1.90
C GLN A 162 12.02 10.48 1.46
N ARG A 163 11.93 10.11 0.18
CA ARG A 163 10.75 9.42 -0.37
C ARG A 163 10.53 8.05 0.26
N ALA A 164 11.60 7.31 0.57
CA ALA A 164 11.49 6.03 1.26
C ALA A 164 10.95 6.19 2.68
N ALA A 165 11.33 7.27 3.37
CA ALA A 165 10.78 7.59 4.69
C ALA A 165 9.30 7.97 4.61
N GLU A 166 8.93 8.82 3.64
CA GLU A 166 7.54 9.22 3.41
C GLU A 166 6.65 8.01 3.11
N ALA A 167 7.09 7.11 2.22
CA ALA A 167 6.37 5.89 1.86
C ALA A 167 6.07 5.01 3.09
N ARG A 168 6.98 4.92 4.06
CA ARG A 168 6.78 4.14 5.31
C ARG A 168 5.82 4.78 6.30
N THR A 169 5.61 6.09 6.20
CA THR A 169 4.80 6.86 7.15
C THR A 169 3.41 7.21 6.64
N GLY A 170 3.17 7.13 5.33
CA GLY A 170 1.89 7.36 4.68
C GLY A 170 1.00 6.12 4.67
#